data_AF-A0A7V0Z226-F1
#
_entry.id   AF-A0A7V0Z226-F1
#
_cell.length_a   1.000
_cell.length_b   1.000
_cell.length_c   1.000
_cell.angle_alpha   90.00
_cell.angle_beta   90.00
_cell.angle_gamma   90.00
#
_symmetry.space_group_name_H-M   'P 1'
#
loop_
_entity.id
_entity.type
_entity.pdbx_description
1 polymer ?
#
loop_
_entity_poly.entity_id
_entity_poly.type
_entity_poly.pdbx_seq_one_letter_code
_entity_poly.pdbx_strand_id
1 'polypeptide(L)'
;MVSLTINGKKVRGKEGSTLLELCRERSISIPTLCYHPDLSPHGSCRLCTVEVLKDGKRRMVTACNFPVQSGIEVWTHSESVLRVRRILVELLLARCPEVKLLKELAEELGVEKSRFYTKEAKEKCLLCGLCIRTCRQIVGANAIGFSQRGTLRKVSPPFEVDSDQCIACGACEFICPTGAIRMEMDRIRKIKDSGTGTRRYCRYMRLGLIDFMICSNGYECWRCELDQRMEDQFGTHPAFALKPAKKRTPFQIGFFTFHPDLFYHEQHLWLKPMDSWIKVGLDGLSSSLALVADSLWLPLVGGSIKEGERIATLIQGDKKVTFLSPIAGRILAVNQEALDSPSLVGRDPYYRGWLLLIQPEEKDKIWEFYTGERAKEWFTKKAQEMEPLLDDSKGVKSPKDIFGKEEIREKWDRWIEILLINRS
;
A
#
# COMPACT_ATOMS: atom_id res chain seq x y z
N MET A 1 3.52 -8.99 -25.24
CA MET A 1 4.97 -8.68 -25.20
C MET A 1 5.30 -7.86 -26.43
N VAL A 2 6.13 -6.84 -26.31
CA VAL A 2 6.53 -5.96 -27.42
C VAL A 2 7.99 -6.20 -27.79
N SER A 3 8.34 -6.04 -29.07
CA SER A 3 9.70 -6.22 -29.59
C SER A 3 10.40 -4.88 -29.72
N LEU A 4 11.64 -4.79 -29.24
CA LEU A 4 12.48 -3.60 -29.31
C LEU A 4 13.95 -4.02 -29.45
N THR A 5 14.82 -3.05 -29.74
CA THR A 5 16.27 -3.28 -29.84
C THR A 5 16.98 -2.53 -28.73
N ILE A 6 17.87 -3.20 -27.99
CA ILE A 6 18.72 -2.57 -26.96
C ILE A 6 20.18 -2.88 -27.31
N ASN A 7 21.00 -1.85 -27.51
CA ASN A 7 22.41 -1.96 -27.90
C ASN A 7 22.62 -2.89 -29.11
N GLY A 8 21.78 -2.76 -30.14
CA GLY A 8 21.81 -3.59 -31.35
C GLY A 8 21.22 -5.01 -31.19
N LYS A 9 20.86 -5.45 -29.98
CA LYS A 9 20.26 -6.77 -29.74
C LYS A 9 18.73 -6.67 -29.68
N LYS A 10 18.04 -7.51 -30.46
CA LYS A 10 16.57 -7.63 -30.40
C LYS A 10 16.16 -8.29 -29.08
N VAL A 11 15.25 -7.66 -28.35
CA VAL A 11 14.71 -8.13 -27.08
C VAL A 11 13.19 -8.02 -27.07
N ARG A 12 12.55 -8.83 -26.21
CA ARG A 12 11.12 -8.76 -25.94
C ARG A 12 10.89 -8.33 -24.50
N GLY A 13 9.98 -7.38 -24.31
CA GLY A 13 9.60 -6.87 -23.00
C GLY A 13 8.09 -6.99 -22.75
N LYS A 14 7.71 -7.00 -21.47
CA LYS A 14 6.31 -6.90 -21.07
C LYS A 14 5.82 -5.48 -21.35
N GLU A 15 4.61 -5.37 -21.91
CA GLU A 15 4.00 -4.06 -22.14
C GLU A 15 3.63 -3.42 -20.79
N GLY A 16 3.96 -2.14 -20.63
CA GLY A 16 3.77 -1.40 -19.38
C GLY A 16 4.89 -1.52 -18.35
N SER A 17 5.88 -2.42 -18.52
CA SER A 17 7.11 -2.34 -17.71
C SER A 17 8.00 -1.19 -18.18
N THR A 18 8.93 -0.77 -17.34
CA THR A 18 9.88 0.31 -17.66
C THR A 18 11.11 -0.23 -18.38
N LEU A 19 11.80 0.63 -19.14
CA LEU A 19 13.08 0.26 -19.76
C LEU A 19 14.11 -0.17 -18.72
N LEU A 20 14.12 0.43 -17.52
CA LEU A 20 15.04 0.07 -16.46
C LEU A 20 14.81 -1.37 -15.96
N GLU A 21 13.55 -1.75 -15.73
CA GLU A 21 13.20 -3.13 -15.31
C GLU A 21 13.64 -4.13 -16.37
N LEU A 22 13.30 -3.87 -17.64
CA LEU A 22 13.69 -4.74 -18.75
C LEU A 22 15.22 -4.86 -18.90
N CYS A 23 15.96 -3.76 -18.76
CA CYS A 23 17.42 -3.78 -18.81
C CYS A 23 18.00 -4.62 -17.67
N ARG A 24 17.46 -4.51 -16.45
CA ARG A 24 17.90 -5.30 -15.29
C ARG A 24 17.61 -6.79 -15.44
N GLU A 25 16.45 -7.16 -15.96
CA GLU A 25 16.09 -8.55 -16.29
C GLU A 25 17.08 -9.18 -17.29
N ARG A 26 17.78 -8.35 -18.08
CA ARG A 26 18.77 -8.77 -19.07
C ARG A 26 20.22 -8.51 -18.62
N SER A 27 20.43 -8.24 -17.34
CA SER A 27 21.74 -7.94 -16.75
C SER A 27 22.47 -6.76 -17.40
N ILE A 28 21.72 -5.81 -17.99
CA ILE A 28 22.26 -4.55 -18.50
C ILE A 28 22.28 -3.55 -17.36
N SER A 29 23.47 -3.22 -16.87
CA SER A 29 23.63 -2.25 -15.78
C SER A 29 23.24 -0.84 -16.23
N ILE A 30 22.37 -0.19 -15.45
CA ILE A 30 22.02 1.22 -15.60
C ILE A 30 22.04 1.84 -14.20
N PRO A 31 22.89 2.85 -13.93
CA PRO A 31 23.03 3.41 -12.60
C PRO A 31 21.78 4.19 -12.17
N THR A 32 21.40 4.03 -10.91
CA THR A 32 20.25 4.71 -10.31
C THR A 32 20.51 5.05 -8.85
N LEU A 33 20.20 6.29 -8.44
CA LEU A 33 20.26 6.71 -7.04
C LEU A 33 18.89 7.01 -6.42
N CYS A 34 17.86 7.21 -7.25
CA CYS A 34 16.50 7.53 -6.79
C CYS A 34 15.48 6.42 -7.12
N TYR A 35 15.91 5.26 -7.60
CA TYR A 35 15.01 4.17 -7.94
C TYR A 35 15.01 3.12 -6.83
N HIS A 36 13.83 2.59 -6.51
CA HIS A 36 13.64 1.42 -5.69
C HIS A 36 12.47 0.64 -6.27
N PRO A 37 12.54 -0.70 -6.41
CA PRO A 37 11.48 -1.50 -7.04
C PRO A 37 10.12 -1.33 -6.34
N ASP A 38 10.11 -1.15 -5.02
CA ASP A 38 8.87 -1.03 -4.26
C ASP A 38 8.25 0.39 -4.27
N LEU A 39 8.91 1.36 -4.90
CA LEU A 39 8.45 2.76 -4.92
C LEU A 39 8.03 3.16 -6.33
N SER A 40 7.12 4.14 -6.43
CA SER A 40 6.79 4.73 -7.72
C SER A 40 8.03 5.36 -8.38
N PRO A 41 8.24 5.21 -9.70
CA PRO A 41 9.30 5.92 -10.41
C PRO A 41 9.27 7.43 -10.14
N HIS A 42 10.45 8.03 -9.98
CA HIS A 42 10.58 9.46 -9.65
C HIS A 42 11.44 10.23 -10.66
N GLY A 43 12.55 9.63 -11.13
CA GLY A 43 13.39 10.22 -12.18
C GLY A 43 14.19 11.46 -11.78
N SER A 44 14.33 11.80 -10.49
CA SER A 44 15.03 13.02 -10.07
C SER A 44 16.54 12.99 -10.29
N CYS A 45 17.20 11.85 -10.07
CA CYS A 45 18.67 11.77 -10.22
C CYS A 45 19.16 11.76 -11.67
N ARG A 46 18.27 11.45 -12.64
CA ARG A 46 18.56 11.37 -14.09
C ARG A 46 19.71 10.45 -14.54
N LEU A 47 20.39 9.73 -13.64
CA LEU A 47 21.49 8.81 -14.00
C LEU A 47 21.07 7.67 -14.94
N CYS A 48 19.80 7.25 -14.85
CA CYS A 48 19.21 6.26 -15.75
C CYS A 48 18.92 6.78 -17.17
N THR A 49 19.51 7.90 -17.57
CA THR A 49 19.34 8.44 -18.92
C THR A 49 19.86 7.44 -19.95
N VAL A 50 19.08 7.24 -21.00
CA VAL A 50 19.35 6.39 -22.17
C VAL A 50 18.91 7.12 -23.43
N GLU A 51 19.50 6.76 -24.56
CA GLU A 51 19.10 7.29 -25.87
C GLU A 51 18.08 6.36 -26.50
N VAL A 52 16.99 6.92 -27.02
CA VAL A 52 15.92 6.18 -27.70
C VAL A 52 15.70 6.77 -29.09
N LEU A 53 15.76 5.93 -30.12
CA LEU A 53 15.33 6.23 -31.48
C LEU A 53 13.94 5.65 -31.70
N LYS A 54 13.02 6.50 -32.16
CA LYS A 54 11.67 6.13 -32.59
C LYS A 54 11.29 7.01 -33.76
N ASP A 55 10.77 6.43 -34.85
CA ASP A 55 10.28 7.16 -36.02
C ASP A 55 11.32 8.16 -36.59
N GLY A 56 12.60 7.75 -36.64
CA GLY A 56 13.71 8.59 -37.10
C GLY A 56 14.16 9.68 -36.11
N LYS A 57 13.48 9.85 -34.97
CA LYS A 57 13.80 10.88 -33.96
C LYS A 57 14.56 10.28 -32.78
N ARG A 58 15.75 10.80 -32.52
CA ARG A 58 16.57 10.46 -31.33
C ARG A 58 16.22 11.38 -30.17
N ARG A 59 16.01 10.81 -29.00
CA ARG A 59 15.77 11.55 -27.75
C ARG A 59 16.47 10.89 -26.57
N MET A 60 16.91 11.72 -25.62
CA MET A 60 17.35 11.23 -24.32
C MET A 60 16.16 11.13 -23.37
N VAL A 61 15.98 9.97 -22.75
CA VAL A 61 14.89 9.68 -21.82
C VAL A 61 15.41 9.00 -20.58
N THR A 62 14.65 9.03 -19.49
CA THR A 62 14.98 8.31 -18.26
C THR A 62 14.43 6.89 -18.29
N ALA A 63 15.29 5.88 -18.22
CA ALA A 63 14.86 4.48 -18.28
C ALA A 63 13.91 4.07 -17.14
N CYS A 64 14.00 4.72 -15.97
CA CYS A 64 13.21 4.36 -14.79
C CYS A 64 11.72 4.68 -14.88
N ASN A 65 11.30 5.56 -15.79
CA ASN A 65 9.89 5.93 -15.98
C ASN A 65 9.43 5.85 -17.45
N PHE A 66 10.34 5.54 -18.37
CA PHE A 66 10.00 5.38 -19.78
C PHE A 66 9.46 3.96 -20.02
N PRO A 67 8.21 3.82 -20.50
CA PRO A 67 7.61 2.51 -20.73
C PRO A 67 8.24 1.81 -21.94
N VAL A 68 8.32 0.49 -21.89
CA VAL A 68 8.71 -0.31 -23.06
C VAL A 68 7.67 -0.13 -24.18
N GLN A 69 8.13 0.15 -25.39
CA GLN A 69 7.28 0.32 -26.58
C GLN A 69 7.80 -0.56 -27.73
N SER A 70 6.91 -0.96 -28.65
CA SER A 70 7.32 -1.70 -29.86
C SER A 70 8.09 -0.80 -30.83
N GLY A 71 9.09 -1.36 -31.51
CA GLY A 71 9.79 -0.70 -32.62
C GLY A 71 10.76 0.41 -32.21
N ILE A 72 11.08 0.54 -30.92
CA ILE A 72 12.10 1.48 -30.44
C ILE A 72 13.49 0.83 -30.46
N GLU A 73 14.51 1.66 -30.68
CA GLU A 73 15.91 1.28 -30.51
C GLU A 73 16.54 2.09 -29.38
N VAL A 74 17.23 1.41 -28.46
CA VAL A 74 17.73 1.98 -27.21
C VAL A 74 19.23 1.79 -27.10
N TRP A 75 19.97 2.85 -26.77
CA TRP A 75 21.39 2.79 -26.41
C TRP A 75 21.58 3.18 -24.95
N THR A 76 22.21 2.28 -24.19
CA THR A 76 22.38 2.48 -22.74
C THR A 76 23.72 3.06 -22.35
N HIS A 77 24.72 3.02 -23.25
CA HIS A 77 26.11 3.45 -23.03
C HIS A 77 26.73 4.16 -24.24
N SER A 78 25.94 4.87 -25.05
CA SER A 78 26.49 5.74 -26.10
C SER A 78 27.35 6.86 -25.49
N GLU A 79 28.26 7.44 -26.28
CA GLU A 79 29.13 8.51 -25.81
C GLU A 79 28.33 9.73 -25.28
N SER A 80 27.21 10.04 -25.93
CA SER A 80 26.23 11.04 -25.51
C SER A 80 25.66 10.75 -24.12
N VAL A 81 25.23 9.50 -23.88
CA VAL A 81 24.69 9.06 -22.58
C VAL A 81 25.76 9.11 -21.49
N LEU A 82 26.96 8.62 -21.76
CA LEU A 82 28.07 8.64 -20.79
C LEU A 82 28.48 10.08 -20.45
N ARG A 83 28.52 10.98 -21.44
CA ARG A 83 28.79 12.40 -21.23
C ARG A 83 27.77 13.05 -20.29
N VAL A 84 26.48 12.77 -20.49
CA VAL A 84 25.43 13.27 -19.59
C VAL A 84 25.57 12.69 -18.18
N ARG A 85 25.84 11.39 -18.04
CA ARG A 85 26.05 10.77 -16.73
C ARG A 85 27.23 11.38 -15.99
N ARG A 86 28.37 11.64 -16.66
CA ARG A 86 29.52 12.33 -16.07
C ARG A 86 29.12 13.71 -15.52
N ILE A 87 28.44 14.53 -16.32
CA ILE A 87 27.97 15.86 -15.89
C ILE A 87 27.03 15.74 -14.67
N LEU A 88 26.09 14.79 -14.67
CA LEU A 88 25.18 14.59 -13.54
C LEU A 88 25.93 14.20 -12.26
N VAL A 89 26.92 13.32 -12.36
CA VAL A 89 27.74 12.93 -11.20
C VAL A 89 28.59 14.09 -10.71
N GLU A 90 29.18 14.89 -11.60
CA GLU A 90 29.88 16.12 -11.20
C GLU A 90 28.96 17.07 -10.42
N LEU A 91 27.72 17.29 -10.90
CA LEU A 91 26.75 18.13 -10.20
C LEU A 91 26.35 17.55 -8.84
N LEU A 92 26.21 16.22 -8.73
CA LEU A 92 25.94 15.55 -7.46
C LEU A 92 27.12 15.66 -6.49
N LEU A 93 28.35 15.51 -6.97
CA LEU A 93 29.59 15.69 -6.19
C LEU A 93 29.77 17.13 -5.74
N ALA A 94 29.41 18.12 -6.55
CA ALA A 94 29.47 19.53 -6.17
C ALA A 94 28.61 19.84 -4.94
N ARG A 95 27.50 19.11 -4.77
CA ARG A 95 26.62 19.20 -3.59
C ARG A 95 27.10 18.32 -2.44
N CYS A 96 27.44 17.06 -2.74
CA CYS A 96 27.67 15.99 -1.78
C CYS A 96 29.06 15.36 -1.95
N PRO A 97 30.16 16.12 -1.77
CA PRO A 97 31.50 15.65 -2.12
C PRO A 97 31.98 14.49 -1.25
N GLU A 98 31.51 14.37 -0.01
CA GLU A 98 31.97 13.34 0.93
C GLU A 98 31.20 12.01 0.89
N VAL A 99 30.19 11.89 0.02
CA VAL A 99 29.40 10.66 -0.08
C VAL A 99 30.18 9.60 -0.86
N LYS A 100 30.59 8.53 -0.17
CA LYS A 100 31.37 7.42 -0.74
C LYS A 100 30.75 6.83 -2.02
N LEU A 101 29.44 6.58 -2.01
CA LEU A 101 28.70 6.07 -3.16
C LEU A 101 28.84 6.95 -4.42
N LEU A 102 28.93 8.28 -4.24
CA LEU A 102 29.13 9.19 -5.37
C LEU A 102 30.58 9.20 -5.86
N LYS A 103 31.56 9.03 -4.95
CA LYS A 103 32.98 8.89 -5.32
C LYS A 103 33.20 7.61 -6.14
N GLU A 104 32.63 6.48 -5.70
CA GLU A 104 32.68 5.20 -6.42
C GLU A 104 32.03 5.32 -7.82
N LEU A 105 30.85 5.93 -7.92
CA LEU A 105 30.18 6.16 -9.21
C LEU A 105 30.95 7.13 -10.13
N ALA A 106 31.67 8.10 -9.55
CA ALA A 106 32.51 9.02 -10.31
C ALA A 106 33.72 8.31 -10.89
N GLU A 107 34.38 7.46 -10.11
CA GLU A 107 35.49 6.61 -10.54
C GLU A 107 35.08 5.68 -11.69
N GLU A 108 33.94 4.99 -11.57
CA GLU A 108 33.38 4.14 -12.63
C GLU A 108 33.14 4.89 -13.96
N LEU A 109 32.84 6.19 -13.89
CA LEU A 109 32.57 7.03 -15.05
C LEU A 109 33.80 7.83 -15.53
N GLY A 110 34.95 7.67 -14.88
CA GLY A 110 36.19 8.40 -15.19
C GLY A 110 36.14 9.89 -14.85
N VAL A 111 35.45 10.25 -13.76
CA VAL A 111 35.34 11.63 -13.26
C VAL A 111 36.23 11.80 -12.03
N GLU A 112 37.40 12.42 -12.22
CA GLU A 112 38.35 12.66 -11.12
C GLU A 112 37.97 13.85 -10.23
N LYS A 113 37.49 14.94 -10.85
CA LYS A 113 37.09 16.17 -10.15
C LYS A 113 35.85 16.79 -10.79
N SER A 114 34.94 17.29 -9.94
CA SER A 114 33.83 18.11 -10.40
C SER A 114 34.33 19.47 -10.87
N ARG A 115 33.89 19.91 -12.05
CA ARG A 115 34.07 21.29 -12.53
C ARG A 115 33.14 22.28 -11.84
N PHE A 116 32.11 21.80 -11.17
CA PHE A 116 31.14 22.60 -10.44
C PHE A 116 31.50 22.67 -8.95
N TYR A 117 31.35 23.85 -8.36
CA TYR A 117 31.62 24.10 -6.95
C TYR A 117 30.46 24.85 -6.31
N THR A 118 30.15 24.47 -5.07
CA THR A 118 29.15 25.15 -4.23
C THR A 118 29.83 25.58 -2.93
N LYS A 119 29.64 26.83 -2.50
CA LYS A 119 30.22 27.35 -1.24
C LYS A 119 29.77 26.55 0.00
N GLU A 120 28.65 25.85 -0.10
CA GLU A 120 27.99 25.06 0.95
C GLU A 120 28.16 23.55 0.76
N ALA A 121 29.20 23.09 0.06
CA ALA A 121 29.41 21.68 -0.32
C ALA A 121 29.75 20.75 0.86
N LYS A 122 28.82 20.60 1.82
CA LYS A 122 28.90 19.68 2.97
C LYS A 122 27.61 18.89 3.17
N GLU A 123 26.68 18.99 2.22
CA GLU A 123 25.42 18.27 2.26
C GLU A 123 25.65 16.77 2.05
N LYS A 124 24.95 15.93 2.81
CA LYS A 124 24.90 14.48 2.56
C LYS A 124 23.69 14.08 1.71
N CYS A 125 22.66 14.94 1.64
CA CYS A 125 21.41 14.63 0.97
C CYS A 125 21.46 14.98 -0.53
N LEU A 126 21.36 13.95 -1.39
CA LEU A 126 21.31 14.10 -2.85
C LEU A 126 19.90 14.40 -3.39
N LEU A 127 18.90 14.61 -2.52
CA LEU A 127 17.52 14.96 -2.89
C LEU A 127 16.82 13.92 -3.79
N CYS A 128 17.07 12.63 -3.60
CA CYS A 128 16.42 11.55 -4.38
C CYS A 128 14.95 11.34 -4.02
N GLY A 129 14.51 11.83 -2.86
CA GLY A 129 13.16 11.64 -2.36
C GLY A 129 12.80 10.17 -2.09
N LEU A 130 13.77 9.27 -1.92
CA LEU A 130 13.51 7.89 -1.50
C LEU A 130 12.86 7.88 -0.11
N CYS A 131 13.45 8.56 0.86
CA CYS A 131 12.90 8.70 2.22
C CYS A 131 11.46 9.23 2.24
N ILE A 132 11.18 10.30 1.47
CA ILE A 132 9.84 10.91 1.36
C ILE A 132 8.85 9.92 0.77
N ARG A 133 9.20 9.26 -0.35
CA ARG A 133 8.32 8.29 -0.99
C ARG A 133 8.11 7.05 -0.12
N THR A 134 9.11 6.57 0.60
CA THR A 134 8.94 5.49 1.56
C THR A 134 7.97 5.90 2.67
N CYS A 135 8.19 7.06 3.28
CA CYS A 135 7.33 7.56 4.36
C CYS A 135 5.86 7.71 3.89
N ARG A 136 5.64 8.09 2.64
CA ARG A 136 4.30 8.27 2.06
C ARG A 136 3.66 6.99 1.51
N GLN A 137 4.40 6.20 0.72
CA GLN A 137 3.86 5.10 -0.09
C GLN A 137 3.95 3.74 0.59
N ILE A 138 4.96 3.54 1.45
CA ILE A 138 5.20 2.28 2.14
C ILE A 138 4.64 2.37 3.56
N VAL A 139 5.05 3.41 4.30
CA VAL A 139 4.68 3.58 5.71
C VAL A 139 3.31 4.23 5.87
N GLY A 140 2.92 5.12 4.95
CA GLY A 140 1.66 5.88 5.02
C GLY A 140 1.66 7.08 5.98
N ALA A 141 2.76 7.32 6.72
CA ALA A 141 2.88 8.40 7.69
C ALA A 141 2.98 9.81 7.05
N ASN A 142 3.60 9.92 5.86
CA ASN A 142 3.75 11.20 5.15
C ASN A 142 4.35 12.36 6.00
N ALA A 143 5.23 12.03 6.95
CA ALA A 143 5.76 12.97 7.94
C ALA A 143 6.87 13.92 7.43
N ILE A 144 7.47 13.61 6.27
CA ILE A 144 8.58 14.38 5.68
C ILE A 144 8.33 14.69 4.21
N GLY A 145 8.84 15.84 3.77
CA GLY A 145 8.68 16.32 2.39
C GLY A 145 9.89 17.11 1.91
N PHE A 146 9.76 17.69 0.71
CA PHE A 146 10.71 18.69 0.23
C PHE A 146 10.25 20.07 0.67
N SER A 147 11.16 20.84 1.28
CA SER A 147 10.97 22.26 1.57
C SER A 147 11.92 23.09 0.73
N GLN A 148 11.59 24.38 0.60
CA GLN A 148 12.34 25.37 -0.18
C GLN A 148 12.42 24.99 -1.68
N ARG A 149 13.19 25.75 -2.48
CA ARG A 149 13.33 25.56 -3.94
C ARG A 149 14.77 25.80 -4.38
N GLY A 150 15.10 25.38 -5.60
CA GLY A 150 16.42 25.59 -6.18
C GLY A 150 17.53 24.90 -5.39
N THR A 151 18.65 25.60 -5.20
CA THR A 151 19.84 25.12 -4.47
C THR A 151 19.58 24.93 -2.97
N LEU A 152 18.65 25.71 -2.41
CA LEU A 152 18.27 25.68 -1.00
C LEU A 152 17.30 24.53 -0.65
N ARG A 153 16.83 23.78 -1.67
CA ARG A 153 15.91 22.67 -1.47
C ARG A 153 16.50 21.64 -0.50
N LYS A 154 15.71 21.24 0.49
CA LYS A 154 16.09 20.24 1.50
C LYS A 154 14.93 19.30 1.83
N VAL A 155 15.24 18.18 2.49
CA VAL A 155 14.24 17.28 3.05
C VAL A 155 13.99 17.72 4.49
N SER A 156 12.74 18.03 4.83
CA SER A 156 12.36 18.43 6.18
C SER A 156 10.91 18.04 6.45
N PRO A 157 10.49 17.95 7.72
CA PRO A 157 9.08 17.94 8.04
C PRO A 157 8.43 19.30 7.71
N PRO A 158 7.08 19.37 7.66
CA PRO A 158 6.35 20.63 7.46
C PRO A 158 6.78 21.70 8.45
N PHE A 159 7.03 22.92 7.96
CA PHE A 159 7.51 24.06 8.77
C PHE A 159 8.81 23.81 9.55
N GLU A 160 9.55 22.74 9.22
CA GLU A 160 10.74 22.30 9.95
C GLU A 160 10.46 21.93 11.42
N VAL A 161 9.20 21.67 11.74
CA VAL A 161 8.74 21.19 13.04
C VAL A 161 8.48 19.70 12.96
N ASP A 162 8.92 18.94 13.96
CA ASP A 162 8.70 17.49 14.00
C ASP A 162 7.20 17.18 13.92
N SER A 163 6.83 16.31 12.97
CA SER A 163 5.43 15.94 12.74
C SER A 163 4.97 14.84 13.69
N ASP A 164 3.80 15.02 14.27
CA ASP A 164 3.04 14.03 15.05
C ASP A 164 2.71 12.75 14.26
N GLN A 165 2.65 12.85 12.93
CA GLN A 165 2.48 11.71 12.03
C GLN A 165 3.72 10.79 11.99
N CYS A 166 4.88 11.27 12.43
CA CYS A 166 6.09 10.46 12.45
C CYS A 166 5.97 9.34 13.48
N ILE A 167 5.85 8.10 12.99
CA ILE A 167 5.79 6.91 13.86
C ILE A 167 7.16 6.37 14.29
N ALA A 168 8.24 7.11 14.03
CA ALA A 168 9.61 6.70 14.32
C ALA A 168 9.99 5.29 13.79
N CYS A 169 9.49 4.92 12.60
CA CYS A 169 9.73 3.59 12.05
C CYS A 169 11.15 3.34 11.55
N GLY A 170 11.93 4.38 11.23
CA GLY A 170 13.31 4.23 10.71
C GLY A 170 13.41 3.84 9.22
N ALA A 171 12.29 3.60 8.53
CA ALA A 171 12.30 3.20 7.12
C ALA A 171 12.97 4.24 6.19
N CYS A 172 12.91 5.53 6.57
CA CYS A 172 13.54 6.62 5.83
C CYS A 172 15.07 6.64 5.95
N GLU A 173 15.63 6.22 7.09
CA GLU A 173 17.06 6.03 7.33
C GLU A 173 17.56 4.82 6.55
N PHE A 174 16.86 3.68 6.68
CA PHE A 174 17.21 2.44 5.99
C PHE A 174 17.31 2.62 4.46
N ILE A 175 16.34 3.31 3.84
CA ILE A 175 16.30 3.51 2.38
C ILE A 175 17.27 4.58 1.89
N CYS A 176 17.96 5.30 2.77
CA CYS A 176 18.79 6.43 2.38
C CYS A 176 20.13 5.94 1.80
N PRO A 177 20.41 6.18 0.50
CA PRO A 177 21.63 5.66 -0.13
C PRO A 177 22.91 6.35 0.36
N THR A 178 22.79 7.52 1.01
CA THR A 178 23.94 8.32 1.47
C THR A 178 24.05 8.43 2.99
N GLY A 179 23.10 7.86 3.73
CA GLY A 179 23.01 8.03 5.19
C GLY A 179 22.80 9.49 5.64
N ALA A 180 22.19 10.32 4.78
CA ALA A 180 21.92 11.73 5.07
C ALA A 180 20.82 11.95 6.11
N ILE A 181 19.86 11.03 6.17
CA ILE A 181 18.84 11.02 7.21
C ILE A 181 19.20 9.93 8.22
N ARG A 182 19.21 10.32 9.50
CA ARG A 182 19.50 9.43 10.62
C ARG A 182 18.41 9.61 11.67
N MET A 183 18.05 8.52 12.33
CA MET A 183 17.15 8.59 13.47
C MET A 183 17.92 9.08 14.70
N GLU A 184 17.86 10.38 14.97
CA GLU A 184 18.49 10.97 16.16
C GLU A 184 17.64 10.73 17.41
N MET A 185 18.29 10.31 18.50
CA MET A 185 17.64 10.01 19.77
C MET A 185 16.86 11.21 20.35
N ASP A 186 17.31 12.44 20.12
CA ASP A 186 16.64 13.63 20.63
C ASP A 186 15.36 13.97 19.85
N ARG A 187 15.29 13.66 18.55
CA ARG A 187 14.03 13.74 17.79
C ARG A 187 13.04 12.67 18.24
N ILE A 188 13.53 11.46 18.47
CA ILE A 188 12.75 10.37 19.07
C ILE A 188 12.24 10.80 20.45
N ARG A 189 13.03 11.55 21.23
CA ARG A 189 12.63 12.11 22.53
C ARG A 189 11.58 13.23 22.41
N LYS A 190 11.66 14.13 21.43
CA LYS A 190 10.65 15.19 21.24
C LYS A 190 9.29 14.68 20.80
N ILE A 191 9.23 13.59 20.03
CA ILE A 191 7.97 12.85 19.77
C ILE A 191 7.35 12.34 21.09
N LYS A 192 8.13 12.22 22.18
CA LYS A 192 7.65 11.85 23.54
C LYS A 192 6.99 13.01 24.28
N ASP A 193 7.33 14.26 23.96
CA ASP A 193 6.92 15.45 24.71
C ASP A 193 5.84 16.28 24.00
N SER A 194 5.56 16.02 22.71
CA SER A 194 4.35 16.54 22.05
C SER A 194 3.13 15.95 22.77
N GLY A 195 2.31 16.81 23.39
CA GLY A 195 1.29 16.49 24.40
C GLY A 195 0.12 15.56 24.02
N THR A 196 0.33 14.55 23.18
CA THR A 196 -0.68 13.56 22.78
C THR A 196 -0.70 12.30 23.66
N GLY A 197 0.15 12.19 24.68
CA GLY A 197 0.03 11.17 25.73
C GLY A 197 0.04 9.71 25.22
N THR A 198 0.52 9.43 24.01
CA THR A 198 0.48 8.06 23.48
C THR A 198 1.49 7.17 24.18
N ARG A 199 1.02 6.03 24.70
CA ARG A 199 1.86 4.89 25.10
C ARG A 199 2.87 4.63 24.00
N ARG A 200 4.13 4.31 24.36
CA ARG A 200 5.25 4.14 23.41
C ARG A 200 5.06 2.91 22.54
N TYR A 201 4.10 2.87 21.62
CA TYR A 201 3.84 1.69 20.81
C TYR A 201 5.05 1.33 19.94
N CYS A 202 5.45 0.05 19.95
CA CYS A 202 6.54 -0.48 19.16
C CYS A 202 6.42 -0.08 17.67
N ARG A 203 7.54 0.16 17.00
CA ARG A 203 7.54 0.50 15.56
C ARG A 203 6.82 -0.56 14.72
N TYR A 204 6.96 -1.83 15.08
CA TYR A 204 6.27 -2.93 14.42
C TYR A 204 4.77 -2.93 14.67
N MET A 205 4.32 -2.54 15.87
CA MET A 205 2.90 -2.37 16.13
C MET A 205 2.33 -1.24 15.28
N ARG A 206 3.05 -0.11 15.21
CA ARG A 206 2.64 1.03 14.37
C ARG A 206 2.67 0.72 12.87
N LEU A 207 3.51 -0.21 12.43
CA LEU A 207 3.53 -0.74 11.07
C LEU A 207 2.46 -1.82 10.83
N GLY A 208 1.72 -2.25 11.85
CA GLY A 208 0.71 -3.30 11.76
C GLY A 208 1.28 -4.72 11.63
N LEU A 209 2.55 -4.92 12.02
CA LEU A 209 3.26 -6.20 11.99
C LEU A 209 3.05 -7.04 13.25
N ILE A 210 2.66 -6.40 14.36
CA ILE A 210 2.31 -7.06 15.62
C ILE A 210 1.10 -6.36 16.23
N ASP A 211 0.22 -7.11 16.89
CA ASP A 211 -1.06 -6.58 17.35
C ASP A 211 -0.92 -5.51 18.43
N PHE A 212 -0.08 -5.77 19.44
CA PHE A 212 0.12 -4.84 20.54
C PHE A 212 1.50 -5.01 21.15
N MET A 213 2.25 -3.93 21.24
CA MET A 213 3.47 -3.89 22.04
C MET A 213 3.82 -2.46 22.42
N ILE A 214 4.16 -2.23 23.68
CA ILE A 214 4.78 -1.00 24.15
C ILE A 214 6.29 -1.20 24.14
N CYS A 215 7.00 -0.30 23.47
CA CYS A 215 8.44 -0.22 23.40
C CYS A 215 9.03 0.15 24.77
N SER A 216 9.63 -0.86 25.42
CA SER A 216 10.47 -0.71 26.61
C SER A 216 11.80 -0.01 26.30
N ASN A 217 12.34 -0.21 25.09
CA ASN A 217 13.66 0.30 24.68
C ASN A 217 13.64 1.76 24.18
N GLY A 218 12.52 2.48 24.31
CA GLY A 218 12.47 3.90 23.95
C GLY A 218 12.79 4.23 22.48
N TYR A 219 12.47 3.28 21.57
CA TYR A 219 12.82 3.22 20.15
C TYR A 219 14.32 3.10 19.82
N GLU A 220 15.14 2.65 20.77
CA GLU A 220 16.50 2.16 20.50
C GLU A 220 16.43 0.78 19.82
N CYS A 221 15.90 0.76 18.59
CA CYS A 221 15.60 -0.45 17.84
C CYS A 221 16.88 -1.27 17.57
N TRP A 222 18.01 -0.61 17.37
CA TRP A 222 19.33 -1.23 17.18
C TRP A 222 19.84 -2.08 18.36
N ARG A 223 19.25 -1.98 19.57
CA ARG A 223 19.51 -2.85 20.73
C ARG A 223 18.31 -3.74 21.10
N CYS A 224 17.28 -3.77 20.27
CA CYS A 224 16.03 -4.44 20.58
C CYS A 224 16.01 -5.85 19.97
N GLU A 225 15.85 -6.88 20.81
CA GLU A 225 15.81 -8.28 20.37
C GLU A 225 14.68 -8.56 19.37
N LEU A 226 13.52 -7.93 19.57
CA LEU A 226 12.42 -8.01 18.61
C LEU A 226 12.83 -7.45 17.25
N ASP A 227 13.61 -6.38 17.27
CA ASP A 227 14.07 -5.71 16.07
C ASP A 227 15.04 -6.55 15.27
N GLN A 228 16.03 -7.10 15.98
CA GLN A 228 16.97 -8.06 15.42
C GLN A 228 16.24 -9.27 14.85
N ARG A 229 15.29 -9.86 15.61
CA ARG A 229 14.49 -10.99 15.13
C ARG A 229 13.68 -10.65 13.88
N MET A 230 13.10 -9.45 13.81
CA MET A 230 12.35 -9.01 12.64
C MET A 230 13.27 -8.82 11.43
N GLU A 231 14.45 -8.22 11.62
CA GLU A 231 15.45 -8.08 10.54
C GLU A 231 15.96 -9.45 10.07
N ASP A 232 16.26 -10.37 10.99
CA ASP A 232 16.68 -11.74 10.68
C ASP A 232 15.60 -12.51 9.92
N GLN A 233 14.32 -12.35 10.31
CA GLN A 233 13.19 -13.00 9.66
C GLN A 233 12.94 -12.47 8.25
N PHE A 234 13.05 -11.15 8.06
CA PHE A 234 12.67 -10.51 6.80
C PHE A 234 13.84 -10.29 5.84
N GLY A 235 15.09 -10.33 6.32
CA GLY A 235 16.30 -10.06 5.54
C GLY A 235 16.43 -8.62 5.00
N THR A 236 15.49 -7.75 5.38
CA THR A 236 15.40 -6.34 4.99
C THR A 236 14.55 -5.60 6.03
N HIS A 237 14.56 -4.26 6.03
CA HIS A 237 13.72 -3.50 6.94
C HIS A 237 12.25 -3.88 6.74
N PRO A 238 11.48 -4.23 7.79
CA PRO A 238 10.17 -4.88 7.64
C PRO A 238 9.12 -4.09 6.84
N ALA A 239 9.22 -2.75 6.83
CA ALA A 239 8.43 -1.90 5.93
C ALA A 239 8.54 -2.30 4.44
N PHE A 240 9.69 -2.82 3.98
CA PHE A 240 9.91 -3.24 2.59
C PHE A 240 9.67 -4.74 2.36
N ALA A 241 9.75 -5.56 3.40
CA ALA A 241 9.45 -6.98 3.31
C ALA A 241 7.95 -7.24 3.06
N LEU A 242 7.11 -6.37 3.61
CA LEU A 242 5.72 -6.24 3.21
C LEU A 242 5.67 -5.62 1.81
N LYS A 243 5.62 -6.44 0.75
CA LYS A 243 5.49 -5.97 -0.64
C LYS A 243 4.50 -4.79 -0.74
N PRO A 244 4.85 -3.70 -1.45
CA PRO A 244 4.10 -2.47 -1.46
C PRO A 244 2.67 -2.70 -1.90
N ALA A 245 1.77 -2.01 -1.22
CA ALA A 245 0.33 -2.02 -1.40
C ALA A 245 -0.18 -1.57 -2.80
N LYS A 246 0.67 -1.52 -3.84
CA LYS A 246 0.25 -1.20 -5.21
C LYS A 246 -0.68 -2.23 -5.85
N LYS A 247 -0.68 -3.48 -5.35
CA LYS A 247 -1.68 -4.50 -5.70
C LYS A 247 -2.81 -4.62 -4.67
N ARG A 248 -2.81 -3.74 -3.66
CA ARG A 248 -3.59 -3.90 -2.44
C ARG A 248 -4.58 -2.77 -2.14
N THR A 249 -4.49 -1.67 -2.88
CA THR A 249 -5.41 -0.54 -2.73
C THR A 249 -6.83 -0.96 -3.13
N PRO A 250 -7.85 -0.66 -2.30
CA PRO A 250 -9.23 -0.85 -2.68
C PRO A 250 -9.54 -0.12 -3.99
N PHE A 251 -10.36 -0.72 -4.84
CA PHE A 251 -10.85 -0.08 -6.06
C PHE A 251 -12.33 -0.40 -6.29
N GLN A 252 -13.01 0.42 -7.10
CA GLN A 252 -14.43 0.24 -7.37
C GLN A 252 -14.68 -0.78 -8.50
N ILE A 253 -15.64 -1.68 -8.29
CA ILE A 253 -16.21 -2.56 -9.32
C ILE A 253 -17.71 -2.26 -9.36
N GLY A 254 -18.16 -1.52 -10.39
CA GLY A 254 -19.50 -0.93 -10.37
C GLY A 254 -19.65 -0.01 -9.16
N PHE A 255 -20.60 -0.31 -8.27
CA PHE A 255 -20.86 0.39 -7.01
C PHE A 255 -20.25 -0.31 -5.78
N PHE A 256 -19.37 -1.30 -5.97
CA PHE A 256 -18.72 -2.04 -4.88
C PHE A 256 -17.29 -1.59 -4.64
N THR A 257 -16.89 -1.50 -3.37
CA THR A 257 -15.50 -1.38 -2.97
C THR A 257 -14.86 -2.76 -2.87
N PHE A 258 -13.98 -3.11 -3.81
CA PHE A 258 -13.22 -4.35 -3.75
C PHE A 258 -11.88 -4.15 -3.06
N HIS A 259 -11.62 -4.94 -2.02
CA HIS A 259 -10.32 -5.01 -1.35
C HIS A 259 -9.59 -6.30 -1.76
N PRO A 260 -8.46 -6.22 -2.49
CA PRO A 260 -7.71 -7.38 -3.03
C PRO A 260 -6.99 -8.25 -1.97
N ASP A 261 -6.93 -7.80 -0.72
CA ASP A 261 -6.29 -8.53 0.39
C ASP A 261 -7.27 -9.39 1.19
N LEU A 262 -8.54 -9.42 0.78
CA LEU A 262 -9.62 -10.14 1.46
C LEU A 262 -10.06 -11.34 0.63
N PHE A 263 -10.61 -12.32 1.33
CA PHE A 263 -11.35 -13.43 0.75
C PHE A 263 -12.83 -13.11 0.86
N TYR A 264 -13.61 -13.48 -0.15
CA TYR A 264 -15.04 -13.22 -0.21
C TYR A 264 -15.82 -14.51 -0.34
N HIS A 265 -16.89 -14.63 0.43
CA HIS A 265 -17.81 -15.74 0.38
C HIS A 265 -19.11 -15.34 -0.34
N GLU A 266 -19.81 -16.31 -0.93
CA GLU A 266 -21.07 -16.11 -1.63
C GLU A 266 -22.21 -15.57 -0.75
N GLN A 267 -22.08 -15.67 0.57
CA GLN A 267 -22.98 -15.07 1.55
C GLN A 267 -22.62 -13.61 1.89
N HIS A 268 -21.86 -12.95 1.03
CA HIS A 268 -21.48 -11.54 1.16
C HIS A 268 -20.72 -11.21 2.45
N LEU A 269 -19.87 -12.16 2.86
CA LEU A 269 -18.92 -12.00 3.95
C LEU A 269 -17.52 -11.83 3.38
N TRP A 270 -16.75 -10.90 3.96
CA TRP A 270 -15.32 -10.85 3.75
C TRP A 270 -14.60 -11.50 4.93
N LEU A 271 -13.51 -12.20 4.61
CA LEU A 271 -12.64 -12.86 5.56
C LEU A 271 -11.21 -12.35 5.37
N LYS A 272 -10.58 -11.98 6.48
CA LYS A 272 -9.16 -11.59 6.51
C LYS A 272 -8.41 -12.59 7.40
N PRO A 273 -7.58 -13.48 6.82
CA PRO A 273 -6.74 -14.33 7.62
C PRO A 273 -5.73 -13.51 8.42
N MET A 274 -5.57 -13.87 9.68
CA MET A 274 -4.48 -13.48 10.57
C MET A 274 -3.74 -14.76 11.00
N ASP A 275 -2.62 -14.64 11.71
CA ASP A 275 -1.72 -15.78 11.99
C ASP A 275 -2.44 -16.99 12.67
N SER A 276 -3.40 -16.71 13.55
CA SER A 276 -4.08 -17.73 14.37
C SER A 276 -5.60 -17.69 14.31
N TRP A 277 -6.19 -16.70 13.64
CA TRP A 277 -7.64 -16.52 13.55
C TRP A 277 -8.00 -15.74 12.30
N ILE A 278 -9.28 -15.68 11.98
CA ILE A 278 -9.83 -15.02 10.81
C ILE A 278 -10.77 -13.94 11.29
N LYS A 279 -10.57 -12.72 10.80
CA LYS A 279 -11.49 -11.61 11.01
C LYS A 279 -12.58 -11.66 9.95
N VAL A 280 -13.83 -11.56 10.37
CA VAL A 280 -15.00 -11.67 9.49
C VAL A 280 -15.78 -10.35 9.51
N GLY A 281 -16.28 -9.92 8.36
CA GLY A 281 -17.19 -8.79 8.25
C GLY A 281 -18.14 -8.89 7.06
N LEU A 282 -19.05 -7.92 6.96
CA LEU A 282 -19.97 -7.77 5.84
C LEU A 282 -19.28 -7.03 4.69
N ASP A 283 -19.40 -7.54 3.46
CA ASP A 283 -18.88 -6.85 2.28
C ASP A 283 -19.67 -5.57 1.95
N GLY A 284 -19.25 -4.82 0.94
CA GLY A 284 -19.84 -3.54 0.58
C GLY A 284 -21.30 -3.62 0.16
N LEU A 285 -21.78 -4.81 -0.20
CA LEU A 285 -23.16 -5.07 -0.56
C LEU A 285 -23.99 -5.34 0.70
N SER A 286 -23.65 -6.36 1.50
CA SER A 286 -24.44 -6.74 2.68
C SER A 286 -24.36 -5.70 3.80
N SER A 287 -23.25 -4.96 3.90
CA SER A 287 -23.10 -3.88 4.87
C SER A 287 -24.04 -2.69 4.63
N SER A 288 -24.54 -2.51 3.40
CA SER A 288 -25.52 -1.45 3.11
C SER A 288 -26.82 -1.61 3.90
N LEU A 289 -27.22 -2.87 4.18
CA LEU A 289 -28.36 -3.18 5.06
C LEU A 289 -28.14 -2.70 6.50
N ALA A 290 -26.89 -2.70 6.96
CA ALA A 290 -26.55 -2.28 8.32
C ALA A 290 -26.66 -0.77 8.52
N LEU A 291 -26.70 0.05 7.45
CA LEU A 291 -26.91 1.50 7.55
C LEU A 291 -28.25 1.87 8.21
N VAL A 292 -29.26 1.01 8.06
CA VAL A 292 -30.63 1.22 8.52
C VAL A 292 -31.12 0.15 9.49
N ALA A 293 -30.23 -0.75 9.92
CA ALA A 293 -30.57 -1.78 10.90
C ALA A 293 -30.72 -1.15 12.29
N ASP A 294 -31.79 -1.53 12.99
CA ASP A 294 -32.05 -1.10 14.36
C ASP A 294 -31.13 -1.82 15.35
N SER A 295 -30.83 -3.09 15.08
CA SER A 295 -29.92 -3.89 15.90
C SER A 295 -29.16 -4.94 15.09
N LEU A 296 -28.01 -5.34 15.64
CA LEU A 296 -27.16 -6.41 15.14
C LEU A 296 -27.05 -7.47 16.24
N TRP A 297 -27.25 -8.74 15.88
CA TRP A 297 -26.96 -9.88 16.74
C TRP A 297 -25.67 -10.57 16.29
N LEU A 298 -24.80 -10.88 17.25
CA LEU A 298 -23.60 -11.68 17.07
C LEU A 298 -23.56 -12.80 18.14
N PRO A 299 -22.90 -13.93 17.86
CA PRO A 299 -22.77 -15.04 18.80
C PRO A 299 -21.85 -14.70 19.98
N LEU A 300 -21.92 -15.48 21.06
CA LEU A 300 -21.14 -15.23 22.28
C LEU A 300 -19.67 -15.58 22.11
N VAL A 301 -18.80 -14.76 22.70
CA VAL A 301 -17.36 -15.02 22.79
C VAL A 301 -17.10 -16.32 23.54
N GLY A 302 -16.22 -17.15 22.99
CA GLY A 302 -15.86 -18.45 23.52
C GLY A 302 -16.70 -19.61 23.00
N GLY A 303 -17.85 -19.34 22.34
CA GLY A 303 -18.69 -20.36 21.72
C GLY A 303 -18.07 -20.98 20.46
N SER A 304 -18.49 -22.19 20.11
CA SER A 304 -18.16 -22.84 18.84
C SER A 304 -19.28 -22.62 17.83
N ILE A 305 -18.91 -22.38 16.57
CA ILE A 305 -19.83 -22.24 15.44
C ILE A 305 -19.46 -23.27 14.37
N LYS A 306 -20.46 -23.94 13.81
CA LYS A 306 -20.28 -24.83 12.66
C LYS A 306 -20.50 -24.07 11.35
N GLU A 307 -19.99 -24.62 10.28
CA GLU A 307 -20.32 -24.14 8.94
C GLU A 307 -21.83 -24.24 8.68
N GLY A 308 -22.40 -23.21 8.07
CA GLY A 308 -23.84 -23.09 7.86
C GLY A 308 -24.63 -22.64 9.09
N GLU A 309 -24.02 -22.51 10.27
CA GLU A 309 -24.68 -21.92 11.44
C GLU A 309 -24.66 -20.40 11.40
N ARG A 310 -25.58 -19.77 12.14
CA ARG A 310 -25.77 -18.33 12.13
C ARG A 310 -24.59 -17.56 12.73
N ILE A 311 -23.94 -16.73 11.91
CA ILE A 311 -22.79 -15.90 12.32
C ILE A 311 -23.18 -14.46 12.67
N ALA A 312 -24.23 -13.93 12.06
CA ALA A 312 -24.75 -12.60 12.34
C ALA A 312 -26.23 -12.47 11.95
N THR A 313 -26.96 -11.55 12.59
CA THR A 313 -28.32 -11.19 12.17
C THR A 313 -28.52 -9.68 12.27
N LEU A 314 -28.90 -9.06 11.15
CA LEU A 314 -29.35 -7.67 11.14
C LEU A 314 -30.87 -7.64 11.30
N ILE A 315 -31.36 -6.78 12.18
CA ILE A 315 -32.78 -6.61 12.48
C ILE A 315 -33.18 -5.18 12.15
N GLN A 316 -34.27 -5.02 11.39
CA GLN A 316 -34.90 -3.74 11.11
C GLN A 316 -36.42 -3.88 11.21
N GLY A 317 -37.02 -3.26 12.24
CA GLY A 317 -38.41 -3.48 12.62
C GLY A 317 -38.70 -4.98 12.79
N ASP A 318 -39.70 -5.47 12.05
CA ASP A 318 -40.09 -6.89 12.07
C ASP A 318 -39.28 -7.77 11.10
N LYS A 319 -38.38 -7.18 10.31
CA LYS A 319 -37.59 -7.89 9.29
C LYS A 319 -36.22 -8.25 9.83
N LYS A 320 -35.74 -9.45 9.51
CA LYS A 320 -34.43 -9.98 9.91
C LYS A 320 -33.68 -10.57 8.74
N VAL A 321 -32.39 -10.30 8.66
CA VAL A 321 -31.47 -10.84 7.64
C VAL A 321 -30.39 -11.61 8.36
N THR A 322 -30.26 -12.90 8.04
CA THR A 322 -29.37 -13.82 8.74
C THR A 322 -28.23 -14.22 7.82
N PHE A 323 -26.99 -14.07 8.32
CA PHE A 323 -25.79 -14.54 7.64
C PHE A 323 -25.31 -15.83 8.30
N LEU A 324 -24.81 -16.77 7.51
CA LEU A 324 -24.31 -18.06 8.00
C LEU A 324 -22.77 -18.07 7.95
N SER A 325 -22.18 -18.90 8.80
CA SER A 325 -20.74 -19.04 8.89
C SER A 325 -20.22 -19.86 7.72
N PRO A 326 -19.24 -19.36 6.95
CA PRO A 326 -18.62 -20.13 5.87
C PRO A 326 -17.58 -21.13 6.38
N ILE A 327 -17.22 -21.04 7.67
CA ILE A 327 -16.20 -21.88 8.31
C ILE A 327 -16.64 -22.32 9.70
N ALA A 328 -16.20 -23.49 10.12
CA ALA A 328 -16.33 -23.94 11.51
C ALA A 328 -15.17 -23.40 12.36
N GLY A 329 -15.45 -23.07 13.62
CA GLY A 329 -14.43 -22.55 14.52
C GLY A 329 -14.94 -22.06 15.86
N ARG A 330 -14.02 -21.55 16.68
CA ARG A 330 -14.32 -20.94 17.97
C ARG A 330 -14.30 -19.42 17.88
N ILE A 331 -15.31 -18.76 18.43
CA ILE A 331 -15.40 -17.30 18.45
C ILE A 331 -14.44 -16.76 19.50
N LEU A 332 -13.44 -15.98 19.08
CA LEU A 332 -12.46 -15.38 19.97
C LEU A 332 -12.88 -14.00 20.48
N ALA A 333 -13.57 -13.23 19.64
CA ALA A 333 -14.01 -11.89 19.96
C ALA A 333 -15.17 -11.49 19.05
N VAL A 334 -16.00 -10.56 19.53
CA VAL A 334 -17.03 -9.87 18.73
C VAL A 334 -16.81 -8.37 18.81
N ASN A 335 -17.21 -7.64 17.78
CA ASN A 335 -17.09 -6.19 17.73
C ASN A 335 -18.23 -5.52 18.52
N GLN A 336 -17.93 -5.10 19.75
CA GLN A 336 -18.91 -4.41 20.61
C GLN A 336 -19.38 -3.09 20.00
N GLU A 337 -18.49 -2.37 19.30
CA GLU A 337 -18.85 -1.09 18.66
C GLU A 337 -19.90 -1.29 17.55
N ALA A 338 -19.85 -2.41 16.84
CA ALA A 338 -20.85 -2.77 15.84
C ALA A 338 -22.19 -3.23 16.47
N LEU A 339 -22.16 -3.81 17.67
CA LEU A 339 -23.37 -4.16 18.43
C LEU A 339 -24.05 -2.91 18.99
N ASP A 340 -23.28 -1.99 19.57
CA ASP A 340 -23.76 -0.72 20.11
C ASP A 340 -24.25 0.23 19.01
N SER A 341 -23.64 0.14 17.82
CA SER A 341 -23.95 0.99 16.67
C SER A 341 -23.89 0.20 15.36
N PRO A 342 -24.96 -0.52 14.99
CA PRO A 342 -25.02 -1.33 13.76
C PRO A 342 -24.67 -0.56 12.48
N SER A 343 -25.03 0.73 12.44
CA SER A 343 -24.69 1.63 11.32
C SER A 343 -23.18 1.74 11.04
N LEU A 344 -22.31 1.44 12.01
CA LEU A 344 -20.87 1.38 11.82
C LEU A 344 -20.47 0.35 10.76
N VAL A 345 -21.14 -0.80 10.73
CA VAL A 345 -20.90 -1.86 9.74
C VAL A 345 -21.17 -1.33 8.34
N GLY A 346 -22.19 -0.48 8.15
CA GLY A 346 -22.49 0.13 6.85
C GLY A 346 -21.62 1.33 6.47
N ARG A 347 -21.23 2.16 7.45
CA ARG A 347 -20.39 3.35 7.20
C ARG A 347 -18.95 2.97 6.93
N ASP A 348 -18.42 1.99 7.65
CA ASP A 348 -17.01 1.59 7.60
C ASP A 348 -16.79 0.05 7.61
N PRO A 349 -17.35 -0.70 6.64
CA PRO A 349 -17.42 -2.16 6.67
C PRO A 349 -16.08 -2.90 6.70
N TYR A 350 -15.03 -2.31 6.12
CA TYR A 350 -13.74 -2.96 5.90
C TYR A 350 -12.67 -2.60 6.94
N TYR A 351 -12.96 -1.62 7.80
CA TYR A 351 -12.05 -1.18 8.84
C TYR A 351 -12.70 -1.33 10.22
N ARG A 352 -13.50 -0.35 10.67
CA ARG A 352 -14.10 -0.38 12.02
C ARG A 352 -15.33 -1.29 12.13
N GLY A 353 -16.03 -1.53 11.03
CA GLY A 353 -17.29 -2.29 10.94
C GLY A 353 -17.15 -3.80 10.77
N TRP A 354 -16.05 -4.41 11.22
CA TRP A 354 -15.93 -5.88 11.26
C TRP A 354 -16.90 -6.49 12.28
N LEU A 355 -17.25 -7.77 12.15
CA LEU A 355 -18.24 -8.41 13.01
C LEU A 355 -17.59 -9.18 14.16
N LEU A 356 -16.75 -10.17 13.85
CA LEU A 356 -16.16 -11.06 14.85
C LEU A 356 -14.84 -11.69 14.40
N LEU A 357 -14.13 -12.32 15.34
CA LEU A 357 -12.92 -13.11 15.12
C LEU A 357 -13.20 -14.60 15.36
N ILE A 358 -12.85 -15.45 14.41
CA ILE A 358 -12.99 -16.91 14.51
C ILE A 358 -11.61 -17.56 14.50
N GLN A 359 -11.35 -18.45 15.46
CA GLN A 359 -10.28 -19.42 15.36
C GLN A 359 -10.79 -20.62 14.55
N PRO A 360 -10.35 -20.80 13.28
CA PRO A 360 -10.86 -21.87 12.43
C PRO A 360 -10.40 -23.24 12.94
N GLU A 361 -11.25 -24.24 12.80
CA GLU A 361 -10.86 -25.66 12.97
C GLU A 361 -9.96 -26.12 11.82
N GLU A 362 -10.26 -25.65 10.60
CA GLU A 362 -9.48 -25.94 9.38
C GLU A 362 -9.03 -24.62 8.73
N LYS A 363 -7.72 -24.32 8.82
CA LYS A 363 -7.16 -23.04 8.35
C LYS A 363 -7.19 -22.88 6.83
N ASP A 364 -7.07 -23.97 6.08
CA ASP A 364 -6.86 -23.93 4.64
C ASP A 364 -8.17 -23.76 3.83
N LYS A 365 -9.33 -23.95 4.47
CA LYS A 365 -10.64 -23.82 3.83
C LYS A 365 -10.90 -22.45 3.19
N ILE A 366 -10.27 -21.39 3.73
CA ILE A 366 -10.42 -20.03 3.19
C ILE A 366 -9.92 -19.88 1.74
N TRP A 367 -9.00 -20.76 1.30
CA TRP A 367 -8.42 -20.69 -0.06
C TRP A 367 -9.42 -21.12 -1.15
N GLU A 368 -10.52 -21.76 -0.78
CA GLU A 368 -11.60 -22.13 -1.70
C GLU A 368 -12.45 -20.90 -2.10
N PHE A 369 -12.47 -19.89 -1.23
CA PHE A 369 -13.26 -18.66 -1.38
C PHE A 369 -12.72 -17.73 -2.48
N TYR A 370 -13.54 -16.76 -2.87
CA TYR A 370 -13.18 -15.84 -3.94
C TYR A 370 -12.10 -14.86 -3.49
N THR A 371 -11.00 -14.77 -4.24
CA THR A 371 -9.96 -13.74 -4.06
C THR A 371 -9.36 -13.34 -5.42
N GLY A 372 -8.63 -12.22 -5.46
CA GLY A 372 -7.96 -11.74 -6.67
C GLY A 372 -8.91 -11.59 -7.88
N GLU A 373 -8.54 -12.19 -9.02
CA GLU A 373 -9.34 -12.13 -10.26
C GLU A 373 -10.68 -12.86 -10.15
N ARG A 374 -10.74 -14.01 -9.45
CA ARG A 374 -11.99 -14.76 -9.21
C ARG A 374 -13.03 -13.92 -8.47
N ALA A 375 -12.58 -13.17 -7.45
CA ALA A 375 -13.48 -12.26 -6.73
C ALA A 375 -13.91 -11.07 -7.59
N LYS A 376 -13.02 -10.54 -8.44
CA LYS A 376 -13.37 -9.47 -9.37
C LYS A 376 -14.46 -9.90 -10.35
N GLU A 377 -14.35 -11.09 -10.94
CA GLU A 377 -15.36 -11.65 -11.84
C GLU A 377 -16.70 -11.85 -11.14
N TRP A 378 -16.67 -12.41 -9.93
CA TRP A 378 -17.87 -12.60 -9.10
C TRP A 378 -18.58 -11.27 -8.79
N PHE A 379 -17.84 -10.25 -8.31
CA PHE A 379 -18.41 -8.92 -8.06
C PHE A 379 -18.94 -8.24 -9.33
N THR A 380 -18.26 -8.42 -10.46
CA THR A 380 -18.70 -7.83 -11.75
C THR A 380 -20.04 -8.45 -12.18
N LYS A 381 -20.18 -9.78 -12.08
CA LYS A 381 -21.43 -10.47 -12.39
C LYS A 381 -22.55 -10.02 -11.45
N LYS A 382 -22.28 -9.92 -10.15
CA LYS A 382 -23.27 -9.44 -9.17
C LYS A 382 -23.68 -7.98 -9.40
N ALA A 383 -22.76 -7.11 -9.83
CA ALA A 383 -23.08 -5.73 -10.18
C ALA A 383 -24.09 -5.66 -11.33
N GLN A 384 -23.87 -6.46 -12.37
CA GLN A 384 -24.74 -6.54 -13.56
C GLN A 384 -26.14 -7.09 -13.23
N GLU A 385 -26.24 -8.09 -12.34
CA GLU A 385 -27.54 -8.63 -11.88
C GLU A 385 -28.39 -7.57 -11.16
N MET A 386 -27.75 -6.57 -10.57
CA MET A 386 -28.39 -5.55 -9.74
C MET A 386 -28.64 -4.22 -10.45
N GLU A 387 -27.96 -3.97 -11.57
CA GLU A 387 -28.10 -2.77 -12.39
C GLU A 387 -29.56 -2.45 -12.77
N PRO A 388 -30.44 -3.43 -13.12
CA PRO A 388 -31.85 -3.16 -13.42
C PRO A 388 -32.70 -2.64 -12.25
N LEU A 389 -32.18 -2.73 -11.02
CA LEU A 389 -32.88 -2.30 -9.80
C LEU A 389 -32.45 -0.91 -9.34
N LEU A 390 -31.37 -0.38 -9.91
CA LEU A 390 -30.87 0.96 -9.69
C LEU A 390 -31.50 1.88 -10.74
N ASP A 391 -32.31 2.83 -10.29
CA ASP A 391 -32.99 3.80 -11.14
C ASP A 391 -32.31 5.16 -11.02
N ASP A 392 -31.41 5.45 -11.96
CA ASP A 392 -30.68 6.71 -12.06
C ASP A 392 -31.63 7.92 -12.19
N SER A 393 -32.84 7.73 -12.76
CA SER A 393 -33.84 8.80 -12.90
C SER A 393 -34.48 9.20 -11.57
N LYS A 394 -34.40 8.33 -10.54
CA LYS A 394 -34.84 8.60 -9.16
C LYS A 394 -33.69 8.97 -8.21
N GLY A 395 -32.48 9.15 -8.75
CA GLY A 395 -31.28 9.54 -8.01
C GLY A 395 -30.65 8.41 -7.19
N VAL A 396 -30.91 7.15 -7.55
CA VAL A 396 -30.36 5.96 -6.88
C VAL A 396 -29.15 5.45 -7.66
N LYS A 397 -27.95 5.90 -7.28
CA LYS A 397 -26.70 5.60 -8.01
C LYS A 397 -25.90 4.44 -7.41
N SER A 398 -26.21 4.07 -6.17
CA SER A 398 -25.56 2.97 -5.45
C SER A 398 -26.53 2.35 -4.45
N PRO A 399 -26.29 1.10 -3.98
CA PRO A 399 -27.04 0.51 -2.88
C PRO A 399 -27.03 1.36 -1.60
N LYS A 400 -26.07 2.26 -1.42
CA LYS A 400 -26.07 3.19 -0.27
C LYS A 400 -27.08 4.33 -0.44
N ASP A 401 -27.38 4.74 -1.67
CA ASP A 401 -28.37 5.78 -2.00
C ASP A 401 -29.82 5.27 -1.92
N ILE A 402 -29.97 3.94 -1.88
CA ILE A 402 -31.24 3.24 -1.66
C ILE A 402 -31.71 3.43 -0.22
N PHE A 403 -30.81 3.35 0.76
CA PHE A 403 -31.19 3.30 2.16
C PHE A 403 -31.17 4.69 2.80
N GLY A 404 -32.20 5.47 2.46
CA GLY A 404 -32.48 6.80 3.01
C GLY A 404 -33.85 7.40 2.62
N LYS A 405 -34.67 6.71 1.81
CA LYS A 405 -35.99 7.15 1.36
C LYS A 405 -37.08 6.16 1.83
N GLU A 406 -38.20 6.67 2.36
CA GLU A 406 -39.34 5.86 2.86
C GLU A 406 -39.89 4.86 1.84
N GLU A 407 -39.78 5.18 0.54
CA GLU A 407 -40.28 4.39 -0.61
C GLU A 407 -39.66 2.98 -0.73
N ILE A 408 -38.64 2.63 0.06
CA ILE A 408 -37.86 1.40 -0.09
C ILE A 408 -38.19 0.32 0.96
N ARG A 409 -38.98 0.64 2.00
CA ARG A 409 -39.58 -0.37 2.89
C ARG A 409 -40.33 -1.47 2.11
N GLU A 410 -40.93 -1.10 0.97
CA GLU A 410 -41.67 -2.00 0.08
C GLU A 410 -40.76 -2.92 -0.77
N LYS A 411 -39.48 -2.57 -0.98
CA LYS A 411 -38.56 -3.37 -1.81
C LYS A 411 -37.60 -4.25 -1.02
N TRP A 412 -37.61 -4.16 0.31
CA TRP A 412 -36.71 -4.88 1.22
C TRP A 412 -36.65 -6.40 0.95
N ASP A 413 -37.80 -7.02 0.65
CA ASP A 413 -37.88 -8.47 0.44
C ASP A 413 -37.19 -8.90 -0.87
N ARG A 414 -37.28 -8.06 -1.92
CA ARG A 414 -36.59 -8.27 -3.20
C ARG A 414 -35.08 -8.06 -3.09
N TRP A 415 -34.64 -7.19 -2.16
CA TRP A 415 -33.21 -7.03 -1.85
C TRP A 415 -32.67 -8.24 -1.11
N ILE A 416 -33.38 -8.75 -0.09
CA ILE A 416 -33.00 -9.99 0.61
C ILE A 416 -32.82 -11.16 -0.38
N GLU A 417 -33.73 -11.32 -1.34
CA GLU A 417 -33.67 -12.39 -2.36
C GLU A 417 -32.40 -12.36 -3.22
N ILE A 418 -31.81 -11.18 -3.41
CA ILE A 418 -30.60 -11.00 -4.25
C ILE A 418 -29.33 -11.12 -3.40
N LEU A 419 -29.42 -10.70 -2.14
CA LEU A 419 -28.32 -10.70 -1.16
C LEU A 419 -28.10 -12.07 -0.50
N LEU A 420 -29.12 -12.91 -0.41
CA LEU A 420 -29.03 -14.22 0.25
C LEU A 420 -29.52 -15.31 -0.71
N ILE A 421 -28.61 -16.22 -1.07
CA ILE A 421 -28.88 -17.34 -1.99
C ILE A 421 -29.86 -18.35 -1.40
N ASN A 422 -30.07 -18.37 -0.07
CA ASN A 422 -30.91 -19.37 0.59
C ASN A 422 -32.03 -18.74 1.42
N ARG A 423 -33.27 -18.97 0.98
CA ARG A 423 -34.43 -19.02 1.88
C ARG A 423 -34.33 -20.32 2.69
N SER A 424 -34.33 -20.22 4.01
CA SER A 424 -34.84 -21.28 4.89
C SER A 424 -35.82 -20.65 5.87
#